data_AF-A0A4Y8AL70-F1
#
_entry.id   AF-A0A4Y8AL70-F1
#
_cell.length_a   1.000
_cell.length_b   1.000
_cell.length_c   1.000
_cell.angle_alpha   90.00
_cell.angle_beta   90.00
_cell.angle_gamma   90.00
#
_symmetry.space_group_name_H-M   'P 1'
#
loop_
_entity.id
_entity.type
_entity.pdbx_description
1 polymer ?
#
loop_
_entity_poly.entity_id
_entity_poly.type
_entity_poly.pdbx_seq_one_letter_code
_entity_poly.pdbx_strand_id
1 'polypeptide(L)' 'AIYKGLAELVQSEIIARGPNEYNWFINPLIVFNGDRVSFTKTYVRKKTLAAQKKEEAEKRQLSLGFDEL' A
#
# COMPACT_ATOMS: atom_id res chain seq x y z
N ALA A 1 -6.89 33.66 -11.24
CA ALA A 1 -5.89 32.60 -11.00
C ALA A 1 -6.46 31.47 -10.14
N ILE A 2 -6.94 31.74 -8.91
CA ILE A 2 -7.40 30.72 -7.94
C ILE A 2 -8.60 29.89 -8.46
N TYR A 3 -9.65 30.52 -8.99
CA TYR A 3 -10.83 29.81 -9.50
C TYR A 3 -10.55 28.90 -10.70
N LYS A 4 -9.53 29.22 -11.50
CA LYS A 4 -9.08 28.36 -12.60
C LYS A 4 -8.47 27.08 -12.06
N GLY A 5 -7.62 27.18 -11.03
CA GLY A 5 -7.06 26.01 -10.35
C GLY A 5 -8.14 25.15 -9.67
N LEU A 6 -9.13 25.76 -9.02
CA LEU A 6 -10.27 25.02 -8.45
C LEU A 6 -11.06 24.28 -9.54
N ALA A 7 -11.30 24.91 -10.70
CA ALA A 7 -11.98 24.27 -11.81
C ALA A 7 -11.18 23.08 -12.37
N GLU A 8 -9.86 23.23 -12.52
CA GLU A 8 -8.97 22.14 -12.96
C GLU A 8 -8.93 20.97 -11.96
N LEU A 9 -8.92 21.27 -10.65
CA LEU A 9 -8.95 20.26 -9.58
C LEU A 9 -10.29 19.52 -9.50
N VAL A 10 -11.40 20.20 -9.82
CA VAL A 10 -12.72 19.56 -9.94
C VAL A 10 -12.78 18.68 -11.19
N GLN A 11 -12.28 19.18 -12.32
CA GLN A 11 -12.28 18.43 -13.59
C GLN A 11 -11.42 17.16 -13.53
N SER A 12 -10.33 17.21 -12.78
CA SER A 12 -9.45 16.06 -12.51
C SER A 12 -9.97 15.13 -11.41
N GLU A 13 -11.18 15.37 -10.89
CA GLU A 13 -11.82 14.60 -9.82
C GLU A 13 -10.98 14.52 -8.52
N ILE A 14 -10.07 15.49 -8.35
CA ILE A 14 -9.24 15.62 -7.15
C ILE A 14 -10.09 16.14 -5.99
N ILE A 15 -10.86 17.19 -6.24
CA ILE A 15 -11.77 17.79 -5.26
C ILE A 15 -13.21 17.81 -5.76
N ALA A 16 -14.16 17.78 -4.83
CA ALA A 16 -15.59 17.95 -5.08
C ALA A 16 -16.10 19.20 -4.38
N ARG A 17 -17.03 19.92 -5.04
CA ARG A 17 -17.68 21.10 -4.46
C ARG A 17 -18.76 20.66 -3.46
N GLY A 18 -18.75 21.26 -2.27
CA GLY A 18 -19.77 21.04 -1.25
C GLY A 18 -21.03 21.89 -1.47
N PRO A 19 -22.03 21.76 -0.58
CA PRO A 19 -23.27 22.52 -0.64
C PRO A 19 -23.09 24.03 -0.40
N ASN A 20 -22.04 24.42 0.34
CA ASN A 20 -21.64 25.81 0.54
C ASN A 20 -20.48 26.17 -0.40
N GLU A 21 -20.44 27.41 -0.87
CA GLU A 21 -19.44 27.88 -1.86
C GLU A 21 -17.98 27.77 -1.37
N TYR A 22 -17.78 27.82 -0.06
CA TYR A 22 -16.46 27.71 0.58
C TYR A 22 -16.11 26.29 1.04
N ASN A 23 -17.02 25.31 0.88
CA ASN A 23 -16.79 23.93 1.30
C ASN A 23 -16.33 23.08 0.11
N TRP A 24 -15.19 22.42 0.28
CA TRP A 24 -14.58 21.55 -0.72
C TRP A 24 -14.16 20.25 -0.05
N PHE A 25 -14.37 19.13 -0.73
CA PHE A 25 -14.05 17.79 -0.24
C PHE A 25 -12.99 17.15 -1.14
N ILE A 26 -12.01 16.45 -0.56
CA ILE A 26 -11.03 15.67 -1.32
C ILE A 26 -11.61 14.29 -1.68
N ASN A 27 -11.34 13.81 -2.89
CA ASN A 27 -11.71 12.46 -3.27
C ASN A 27 -10.89 11.43 -2.47
N PRO A 28 -11.52 10.56 -1.66
CA PRO A 28 -10.80 9.59 -0.84
C PRO A 28 -9.95 8.62 -1.66
N LEU A 29 -10.38 8.26 -2.88
CA LEU A 29 -9.67 7.32 -3.75
C LEU A 29 -8.25 7.81 -4.08
N ILE A 30 -8.06 9.12 -4.16
CA ILE A 30 -6.77 9.73 -4.49
C ILE A 30 -5.84 9.72 -3.27
N VAL A 31 -6.38 10.00 -2.10
CA VAL A 31 -5.63 9.94 -0.84
C VAL A 31 -5.16 8.51 -0.54
N PHE A 32 -5.95 7.51 -0.92
CA PHE A 32 -5.64 6.10 -0.68
C PHE A 32 -4.80 5.43 -1.77
N ASN A 33 -4.58 6.07 -2.92
CA ASN A 33 -3.74 5.58 -4.01
C ASN A 33 -2.23 5.92 -3.86
N GLY A 34 -1.84 6.70 -2.85
CA GLY A 34 -0.43 6.97 -2.55
C GLY A 34 0.24 5.88 -1.72
N ASP A 35 1.56 6.01 -1.51
CA ASP A 35 2.31 5.14 -0.61
C ASP A 35 1.91 5.42 0.85
N ARG A 36 1.18 4.48 1.44
CA ARG A 36 0.65 4.60 2.81
C ARG A 36 1.63 3.97 3.78
N VAL A 37 2.21 4.76 4.68
CA VAL A 37 2.97 4.23 5.83
C VAL A 37 1.99 3.81 6.92
N SER A 38 1.71 2.51 7.02
CA SER A 38 0.89 1.93 8.10
C SER A 38 1.77 1.48 9.26
N PHE A 39 1.61 2.10 10.42
CA PHE A 39 2.28 1.67 11.65
C PHE A 39 1.46 0.61 12.37
N THR A 40 1.57 -0.64 11.91
CA THR A 40 0.86 -1.77 12.52
C THR A 40 1.73 -2.46 13.56
N LYS A 41 1.21 -2.64 14.79
CA LYS A 41 1.83 -3.50 15.80
C LYS A 41 1.51 -4.95 15.49
N THR A 42 2.44 -5.65 14.85
CA THR A 42 2.27 -7.08 14.55
C THR A 42 2.88 -7.94 15.67
N TYR A 43 2.07 -8.81 16.26
CA TYR A 43 2.57 -9.87 17.13
C TYR A 43 3.04 -11.05 16.26
N VAL A 44 4.35 -11.27 16.21
CA VAL A 44 4.92 -12.42 15.50
C VAL A 44 4.88 -13.64 16.42
N ARG A 45 4.18 -14.71 16.01
CA ARG A 45 4.26 -16.00 16.72
C ARG A 45 5.69 -16.53 16.61
N LYS A 46 6.32 -16.86 17.75
CA LYS A 46 7.63 -17.54 17.76
C LYS A 46 7.52 -18.85 16.98
N LYS A 47 8.33 -19.00 15.92
CA LYS A 47 8.45 -20.26 15.19
C LYS A 47 9.03 -21.31 16.14
N THR A 48 8.35 -22.45 16.27
CA THR A 48 8.86 -23.63 17.00
C THR A 48 10.05 -24.23 16.25
N LEU A 49 11.00 -24.86 16.96
CA LEU A 49 12.19 -25.51 16.39
C LEU A 49 11.88 -26.49 15.23
N ALA A 50 10.71 -27.14 15.26
CA ALA A 50 10.26 -28.04 14.19
C ALA A 50 10.01 -27.32 12.85
N ALA A 51 9.55 -26.07 12.88
CA ALA A 51 9.29 -25.28 11.67
C ALA A 51 10.59 -24.75 11.06
N GLN A 52 11.60 -24.45 11.87
CA GLN A 52 12.92 -24.01 11.41
C GLN A 52 13.66 -25.12 10.66
N LYS A 53 13.60 -26.37 11.15
CA LYS A 53 14.19 -27.53 10.46
C LYS A 53 13.55 -27.81 9.10
N LYS A 54 12.23 -27.56 8.98
CA LYS A 54 11.50 -27.75 7.73
C LYS A 54 11.86 -26.67 6.70
N GLU A 55 11.96 -25.42 7.13
CA GLU A 55 12.36 -24.28 6.28
C GLU A 55 13.83 -24.42 5.80
N GLU A 56 14.72 -24.95 6.64
CA GLU A 56 16.12 -25.21 6.28
C GLU A 56 16.26 -26.39 5.31
N ALA A 57 15.46 -27.45 5.49
CA ALA A 57 15.43 -28.58 4.56
C ALA A 57 14.87 -28.18 3.19
N GLU A 58 13.83 -27.33 3.16
CA GLU A 58 13.20 -26.87 1.92
C GLU A 58 14.12 -25.91 1.13
N LYS A 59 14.86 -25.02 1.81
CA LYS A 59 15.90 -24.18 1.19
C LYS A 59 17.04 -25.00 0.60
N ARG A 60 17.45 -26.09 1.26
CA ARG A 60 18.48 -27.01 0.77
C ARG A 60 18.01 -27.83 -0.44
N GLN A 61 16.72 -28.14 -0.53
CA GLN A 61 16.14 -28.82 -1.69
C GLN A 61 16.07 -27.91 -2.92
N LEU A 62 15.77 -26.62 -2.73
CA LEU A 62 15.73 -25.63 -3.82
C LEU A 62 17.11 -25.29 -4.41
N SER A 63 18.17 -25.36 -3.61
CA SER A 63 19.55 -25.07 -4.08
C SER A 63 20.18 -26.19 -4.91
N LEU A 64 19.60 -27.39 -4.93
CA LEU A 64 20.14 -28.55 -5.65
C LEU A 64 19.66 -28.64 -7.12
N GLY A 65 18.76 -27.75 -7.57
CA GLY A 65 18.08 -27.87 -8.86
C GLY A 65 18.58 -26.98 -9.99
N PHE A 66 19.64 -26.18 -9.80
CA PHE A 66 20.05 -25.14 -10.77
C PHE A 66 21.52 -25.17 -11.21
N ASP A 67 22.34 -26.10 -10.71
CA ASP A 67 23.78 -26.17 -11.03
C ASP A 67 24.15 -27.21 -12.12
N GLU A 68 23.17 -27.91 -12.71
CA GLU A 68 23.39 -28.91 -13.78
C GLU A 68 22.74 -28.51 -15.13
N LEU A 69 23.12 -27.35 -15.68
CA LEU A 69 22.90 -26.98 -17.09
C LEU A 69 24.11 -26.23 -17.66
#